data_AF-A0A8C2UCP9-F1
#
_entry.id   AF-A0A8C2UCP9-F1
#
_cell.length_a   1.000
_cell.length_b   1.000
_cell.length_c   1.000
_cell.angle_alpha   90.00
_cell.angle_beta   90.00
_cell.angle_gamma   90.00
#
_symmetry.space_group_name_H-M   'P 1'
#
loop_
_entity.id
_entity.type
_entity.pdbx_description
1 polymer ?
#
loop_
_entity_poly.entity_id
_entity_poly.type
_entity_poly.pdbx_seq_one_letter_code
_entity_poly.pdbx_strand_id
1 'polypeptide(L)'
;MLQHCEALGRAVQVVNLDPAAELFNYPVMADIRELIEVDDVMEDDSLRFGPNGGLVFCMEYFANNFNWLEESLGHVEDDYILFDCPGQIELYTHLPVMKQLVEQLQQWEFRVCGVFLVDSQFMVESFKFISGILAALSAMISLEIPQINIMTKMDLLSKKAKKEIEKYLDPDMYSMIEDSTNILKSKMFKKLTKSICGLVRIVLFNWF
;
A
#
# COMPACT_ATOMS: atom_id res chain seq x y z
N MET A 1 12.25 -6.63 -8.50
CA MET A 1 12.26 -5.18 -8.76
C MET A 1 13.68 -4.65 -8.78
N LEU A 2 14.46 -4.86 -7.72
CA LEU A 2 15.88 -4.46 -7.60
C LEU A 2 16.73 -4.83 -8.83
N GLN A 3 16.75 -6.13 -9.21
CA GLN A 3 17.46 -6.60 -10.43
C GLN A 3 17.04 -5.89 -11.73
N HIS A 4 15.77 -5.47 -11.83
CA HIS A 4 15.28 -4.75 -13.02
C HIS A 4 15.79 -3.31 -13.02
N CYS A 5 15.81 -2.65 -11.86
CA CYS A 5 16.35 -1.30 -11.73
C CYS A 5 17.87 -1.26 -11.95
N GLU A 6 18.61 -2.23 -11.41
CA GLU A 6 20.04 -2.41 -11.66
C GLU A 6 20.33 -2.62 -13.15
N ALA A 7 19.55 -3.47 -13.82
CA ALA A 7 19.67 -3.68 -15.27
C ALA A 7 19.40 -2.40 -16.10
N LEU A 8 18.62 -1.46 -15.57
CA LEU A 8 18.37 -0.15 -16.15
C LEU A 8 19.40 0.92 -15.73
N GLY A 9 20.42 0.55 -14.95
CA GLY A 9 21.46 1.45 -14.46
C GLY A 9 20.98 2.43 -13.39
N ARG A 10 19.89 2.10 -12.67
CA ARG A 10 19.40 2.90 -11.54
C ARG A 10 19.88 2.28 -10.24
N ALA A 11 20.58 3.07 -9.43
CA ALA A 11 20.91 2.69 -8.07
C ALA A 11 19.62 2.74 -7.21
N VAL A 12 19.33 1.60 -6.58
CA VAL A 12 18.16 1.43 -5.74
C VAL A 12 18.58 0.74 -4.46
N GLN A 13 18.22 1.35 -3.34
CA GLN A 13 18.45 0.80 -2.02
C GLN A 13 17.12 0.39 -1.39
N VAL A 14 17.11 -0.70 -0.62
CA VAL A 14 15.89 -1.20 0.02
C VAL A 14 15.99 -1.06 1.52
N VAL A 15 14.96 -0.51 2.15
CA VAL A 15 14.79 -0.46 3.59
C VAL A 15 13.64 -1.37 3.96
N ASN A 16 13.87 -2.36 4.82
CA ASN A 16 12.81 -3.17 5.39
C ASN A 16 12.22 -2.48 6.63
N LEU A 17 10.92 -2.24 6.59
CA LEU A 17 10.12 -1.75 7.71
C LEU A 17 9.08 -2.77 8.20
N ASP A 18 9.07 -4.00 7.67
CA ASP A 18 8.23 -5.08 8.18
C ASP A 18 9.01 -5.91 9.23
N PRO A 19 8.68 -5.78 10.52
CA PRO A 19 9.35 -6.52 11.59
C PRO A 19 8.92 -7.99 11.66
N ALA A 20 7.92 -8.40 10.86
CA ALA A 20 7.52 -9.80 10.65
C ALA A 20 8.05 -10.37 9.32
N ALA A 21 8.90 -9.63 8.59
CA ALA A 21 9.48 -10.12 7.34
C ALA A 21 10.37 -11.35 7.57
N GLU A 22 10.35 -12.28 6.61
CA GLU A 22 11.24 -13.44 6.58
C GLU A 22 12.60 -13.11 5.92
N LEU A 23 13.28 -14.12 5.38
CA LEU A 23 14.59 -14.00 4.73
C LEU A 23 14.51 -13.22 3.41
N PHE A 24 15.32 -12.17 3.27
CA PHE A 24 15.50 -11.43 2.03
C PHE A 24 16.49 -12.15 1.09
N ASN A 25 16.14 -12.21 -0.20
CA ASN A 25 17.02 -12.69 -1.27
C ASN A 25 17.83 -11.57 -1.94
N TYR A 26 17.91 -10.40 -1.29
CA TYR A 26 18.57 -9.20 -1.79
C TYR A 26 19.18 -8.40 -0.63
N PRO A 27 20.22 -7.56 -0.89
CA PRO A 27 20.77 -6.70 0.15
C PRO A 27 19.76 -5.63 0.55
N VAL A 28 19.59 -5.45 1.86
CA VAL A 28 18.83 -4.35 2.46
C VAL A 28 19.82 -3.37 3.09
N MET A 29 19.56 -2.08 2.92
CA MET A 29 20.34 -0.98 3.49
C MET A 29 20.09 -0.87 4.99
N ALA A 30 18.82 -1.01 5.39
CA ALA A 30 18.39 -0.97 6.78
C ALA A 30 17.27 -1.98 6.99
N ASP A 31 17.23 -2.60 8.17
CA ASP A 31 16.25 -3.60 8.54
C ASP A 31 15.70 -3.32 9.94
N ILE A 32 14.41 -3.02 10.04
CA ILE A 32 13.73 -2.70 11.31
C ILE A 32 13.92 -3.80 12.37
N ARG A 33 14.20 -5.04 11.98
CA ARG A 33 14.49 -6.15 12.90
C ARG A 33 15.75 -5.89 13.76
N GLU A 34 16.70 -5.10 13.27
CA GLU A 34 17.86 -4.67 14.06
C GLU A 34 17.49 -3.69 15.19
N LEU A 35 16.32 -3.03 15.07
CA LEU A 35 15.76 -2.14 16.08
C LEU A 35 14.78 -2.89 17.01
N ILE A 36 13.84 -3.65 16.43
CA ILE A 36 12.81 -4.39 17.15
C ILE A 36 12.22 -5.54 16.30
N GLU A 37 12.18 -6.75 16.87
CA GLU A 37 11.57 -7.93 16.25
C GLU A 37 10.20 -8.25 16.85
N VAL A 38 9.24 -8.71 16.03
CA VAL A 38 7.88 -9.05 16.51
C VAL A 38 7.90 -10.24 17.47
N ASP A 39 8.78 -11.22 17.22
CA ASP A 39 8.87 -12.43 18.03
C ASP A 39 9.32 -12.10 19.47
N ASP A 40 10.32 -11.23 19.63
CA ASP A 40 10.77 -10.75 20.95
C ASP A 40 9.64 -10.07 21.74
N VAL A 41 8.82 -9.26 21.05
CA VAL A 41 7.68 -8.56 21.67
C VAL A 41 6.56 -9.53 22.06
N MET A 42 6.36 -10.60 21.28
CA MET A 42 5.36 -11.62 21.55
C MET A 42 5.77 -12.59 22.66
N GLU A 43 7.07 -12.86 22.80
CA GLU A 43 7.63 -13.70 23.87
C GLU A 43 7.69 -12.99 25.23
N ASP A 44 7.54 -11.66 25.28
CA ASP A 44 7.46 -10.91 26.53
C ASP A 44 6.15 -11.20 27.30
N ASP A 45 6.28 -12.04 28.32
CA ASP A 45 5.22 -12.44 29.25
C ASP A 45 4.49 -11.26 29.95
N SER A 46 5.12 -10.08 30.00
CA SER A 46 4.54 -8.87 30.59
C SER A 46 3.58 -8.14 29.65
N LEU A 47 3.80 -8.24 28.34
CA LEU A 47 3.02 -7.54 27.31
C LEU A 47 1.84 -8.37 26.80
N ARG A 48 2.02 -9.70 26.68
CA ARG A 48 0.98 -10.66 26.25
C ARG A 48 0.27 -10.24 24.95
N PHE A 49 1.02 -9.72 23.99
CA PHE A 49 0.46 -9.34 22.70
C PHE A 49 0.26 -10.56 21.79
N GLY A 50 -0.82 -10.54 21.00
CA GLY A 50 -0.95 -11.42 19.84
C GLY A 50 -0.21 -10.83 18.62
N PRO A 51 -0.14 -11.55 17.48
CA PRO A 51 0.63 -11.15 16.30
C PRO A 51 0.37 -9.72 15.81
N ASN A 52 -0.91 -9.32 15.70
CA ASN A 52 -1.25 -7.96 15.28
C ASN A 52 -0.93 -6.91 16.35
N GLY A 53 -1.04 -7.26 17.64
CA GLY A 53 -0.69 -6.36 18.74
C GLY A 53 0.83 -6.13 18.83
N GLY A 54 1.61 -7.18 18.62
CA GLY A 54 3.07 -7.11 18.53
C GLY A 54 3.51 -6.22 17.37
N LEU A 55 2.92 -6.41 16.18
CA LEU A 55 3.21 -5.58 15.02
C LEU A 55 2.91 -4.09 15.27
N VAL A 56 1.76 -3.78 15.86
CA VAL A 56 1.40 -2.39 16.22
C VAL A 56 2.44 -1.80 17.18
N PHE A 57 2.83 -2.54 18.21
CA PHE A 57 3.84 -2.11 19.17
C PHE A 57 5.20 -1.85 18.50
N CYS A 58 5.66 -2.76 17.62
CA CYS A 58 6.91 -2.57 16.86
C CYS A 58 6.88 -1.28 16.04
N MET A 59 5.75 -1.00 15.37
CA MET A 59 5.58 0.21 14.57
C MET A 59 5.52 1.48 15.44
N GLU A 60 4.88 1.44 16.60
CA GLU A 60 4.90 2.55 17.56
C GLU A 60 6.29 2.79 18.14
N TYR A 61 7.04 1.72 18.44
CA TYR A 61 8.42 1.82 18.89
C TYR A 61 9.31 2.45 17.81
N PHE A 62 9.16 2.02 16.57
CA PHE A 62 9.84 2.60 15.41
C PHE A 62 9.53 4.09 15.23
N ALA A 63 8.26 4.50 15.34
CA ALA A 63 7.86 5.91 15.26
C ALA A 63 8.52 6.80 16.33
N ASN A 64 8.84 6.24 17.50
CA ASN A 64 9.55 6.95 18.56
C ASN A 64 11.08 6.98 18.37
N ASN A 65 11.61 6.25 17.38
CA ASN A 65 13.05 6.06 17.16
C ASN A 65 13.45 6.34 15.70
N PHE A 66 12.84 7.32 15.02
CA PHE A 66 13.22 7.66 13.64
C PHE A 66 14.68 8.07 13.46
N ASN A 67 15.38 8.49 14.52
CA ASN A 67 16.83 8.74 14.47
C ASN A 67 17.61 7.49 14.01
N TRP A 68 17.18 6.28 14.40
CA TRP A 68 17.79 5.03 13.91
C TRP A 68 17.69 4.94 12.38
N LEU A 69 16.54 5.31 11.80
CA LEU A 69 16.35 5.32 10.35
C LEU A 69 17.22 6.39 9.71
N GLU A 70 17.27 7.60 10.27
CA GLU A 70 18.12 8.70 9.76
C GLU A 70 19.59 8.29 9.70
N GLU A 71 20.11 7.69 10.77
CA GLU A 71 21.48 7.18 10.84
C GLU A 71 21.72 6.05 9.83
N SER A 72 20.74 5.16 9.65
CA SER A 72 20.83 4.03 8.72
C SER A 72 20.78 4.47 7.26
N LEU A 73 19.98 5.50 6.94
CA LEU A 73 19.94 6.09 5.61
C LEU A 73 21.26 6.81 5.30
N GLY A 74 21.82 7.54 6.27
CA GLY A 74 23.06 8.30 6.09
C GLY A 74 22.95 9.35 4.97
N HIS A 75 24.08 9.70 4.37
CA HIS A 75 24.11 10.62 3.22
C HIS A 75 23.96 9.83 1.91
N VAL A 76 22.74 9.79 1.40
CA VAL A 76 22.42 9.17 0.10
C VAL A 76 22.23 10.29 -0.93
N GLU A 77 23.12 10.39 -1.91
CA GLU A 77 22.96 11.32 -3.04
C GLU A 77 22.37 10.57 -4.25
N ASP A 78 21.27 11.11 -4.81
CA ASP A 78 20.67 10.71 -6.09
C ASP A 78 20.16 9.25 -6.27
N ASP A 79 19.97 8.50 -5.18
CA ASP A 79 19.44 7.13 -5.23
C ASP A 79 17.93 7.04 -4.97
N TYR A 80 17.28 6.03 -5.56
CA TYR A 80 15.91 5.65 -5.17
C TYR A 80 15.95 4.75 -3.94
N ILE A 81 15.14 5.07 -2.93
CA ILE A 81 14.97 4.23 -1.75
C ILE A 81 13.59 3.58 -1.82
N LEU A 82 13.56 2.25 -1.75
CA LEU A 82 12.34 1.46 -1.65
C LEU A 82 12.14 1.07 -0.20
N PHE A 83 11.04 1.51 0.39
CA PHE A 83 10.61 1.06 1.69
C PHE A 83 9.67 -0.14 1.51
N ASP A 84 10.09 -1.28 2.04
CA ASP A 84 9.25 -2.49 2.14
C ASP A 84 8.50 -2.42 3.46
N CYS A 85 7.23 -2.07 3.39
CA CYS A 85 6.42 -1.77 4.57
C CYS A 85 5.52 -2.95 4.96
N PRO A 86 5.10 -3.07 6.23
CA PRO A 86 4.27 -4.18 6.66
C PRO A 86 2.93 -4.24 5.90
N GLY A 87 2.46 -5.46 5.64
CA GLY A 87 1.27 -5.71 4.81
C GLY A 87 -0.10 -5.45 5.46
N GLN A 88 -0.15 -5.17 6.76
CA GLN A 88 -1.40 -4.94 7.49
C GLN A 88 -1.95 -3.54 7.23
N ILE A 89 -3.15 -3.44 6.65
CA ILE A 89 -3.74 -2.17 6.21
C ILE A 89 -4.09 -1.25 7.39
N GLU A 90 -4.32 -1.81 8.57
CA GLU A 90 -4.67 -1.10 9.80
C GLU A 90 -3.59 -0.09 10.22
N LEU A 91 -2.32 -0.37 9.88
CA LEU A 91 -1.19 0.52 10.13
C LEU A 91 -1.25 1.82 9.32
N TYR A 92 -2.00 1.83 8.22
CA TYR A 92 -2.13 2.96 7.30
C TYR A 92 -3.46 3.72 7.46
N THR A 93 -4.44 3.12 8.14
CA THR A 93 -5.77 3.70 8.32
C THR A 93 -6.05 4.14 9.76
N HIS A 94 -5.59 3.39 10.77
CA HIS A 94 -5.97 3.60 12.16
C HIS A 94 -4.83 4.12 13.05
N LEU A 95 -3.58 3.97 12.61
CA LEU A 95 -2.40 4.43 13.35
C LEU A 95 -1.68 5.53 12.58
N PRO A 96 -1.20 6.57 13.28
CA PRO A 96 -0.52 7.69 12.63
C PRO A 96 0.93 7.35 12.20
N VAL A 97 1.45 6.15 12.52
CA VAL A 97 2.86 5.78 12.31
C VAL A 97 3.32 6.00 10.87
N MET A 98 2.57 5.49 9.88
CA MET A 98 2.96 5.63 8.48
C MET A 98 2.85 7.08 8.00
N LYS A 99 1.90 7.86 8.52
CA LYS A 99 1.81 9.30 8.23
C LYS A 99 3.00 10.05 8.81
N GLN A 100 3.36 9.76 10.07
CA GLN A 100 4.52 10.35 10.73
C GLN A 100 5.82 10.02 9.99
N LEU A 101 5.98 8.77 9.52
CA LEU A 101 7.13 8.38 8.70
C LEU A 101 7.20 9.22 7.42
N VAL A 102 6.09 9.37 6.71
CA VAL A 102 6.01 10.17 5.48
C VAL A 102 6.38 11.63 5.75
N GLU A 103 5.82 12.23 6.80
CA GLU A 103 6.12 13.61 7.22
C GLU A 103 7.62 13.76 7.57
N GLN A 104 8.19 12.78 8.28
CA GLN A 104 9.61 12.77 8.64
C GLN A 104 10.51 12.67 7.40
N LEU A 105 10.21 11.77 6.46
CA LEU A 105 10.94 11.65 5.20
C LEU A 105 10.89 12.96 4.39
N GLN A 106 9.73 13.63 4.36
CA GLN A 106 9.60 14.93 3.70
C GLN A 106 10.41 16.03 4.40
N GLN A 107 10.52 16.01 5.73
CA GLN A 107 11.37 16.92 6.49
C GLN A 107 12.86 16.71 6.19
N TRP A 108 13.26 15.46 5.93
CA TRP A 108 14.59 15.10 5.42
C TRP A 108 14.75 15.34 3.90
N GLU A 109 13.86 16.14 3.30
CA GLU A 109 13.89 16.56 1.89
C GLU A 109 13.69 15.43 0.87
N PHE A 110 13.20 14.25 1.28
CA PHE A 110 12.82 13.19 0.34
C PHE A 110 11.53 13.52 -0.41
N ARG A 111 11.50 13.20 -1.71
CA ARG A 111 10.28 13.19 -2.50
C ARG A 111 9.58 11.84 -2.37
N VAL A 112 8.56 11.79 -1.53
CA VAL A 112 7.84 10.55 -1.21
C VAL A 112 6.69 10.29 -2.19
N CYS A 113 6.57 9.05 -2.65
CA CYS A 113 5.44 8.57 -3.45
C CYS A 113 5.01 7.19 -2.93
N GLY A 114 3.71 7.01 -2.70
CA GLY A 114 3.14 5.74 -2.26
C GLY A 114 2.88 4.82 -3.45
N VAL A 115 3.19 3.54 -3.30
CA VAL A 115 2.83 2.50 -4.27
C VAL A 115 1.86 1.55 -3.59
N PHE A 116 0.58 1.64 -3.95
CA PHE A 116 -0.46 0.81 -3.35
C PHE A 116 -0.70 -0.44 -4.20
N LEU A 117 -0.32 -1.59 -3.65
CA LEU A 117 -0.41 -2.88 -4.34
C LEU A 117 -1.75 -3.55 -4.06
N VAL A 118 -2.48 -3.90 -5.12
CA VAL A 118 -3.75 -4.63 -5.02
C VAL A 118 -3.64 -5.95 -5.77
N ASP A 119 -3.90 -7.06 -5.09
CA ASP A 119 -3.87 -8.38 -5.71
C ASP A 119 -5.06 -8.54 -6.68
N SER A 120 -4.73 -8.76 -7.95
CA SER A 120 -5.70 -8.80 -9.05
C SER A 120 -6.73 -9.93 -8.94
N GLN A 121 -6.44 -11.02 -8.21
CA GLN A 121 -7.40 -12.12 -8.01
C GLN A 121 -8.61 -11.67 -7.19
N PHE A 122 -8.45 -10.69 -6.29
CA PHE A 122 -9.55 -10.13 -5.52
C PHE A 122 -10.40 -9.15 -6.33
N MET A 123 -9.86 -8.61 -7.43
CA MET A 123 -10.47 -7.52 -8.19
C MET A 123 -11.39 -7.98 -9.32
N VAL A 124 -11.58 -9.29 -9.49
CA VAL A 124 -12.38 -9.87 -10.59
C VAL A 124 -13.89 -9.60 -10.42
N GLU A 125 -14.37 -9.48 -9.18
CA GLU A 125 -15.78 -9.24 -8.89
C GLU A 125 -16.06 -7.74 -8.66
N SER A 126 -17.14 -7.21 -9.25
CA SER A 126 -17.42 -5.76 -9.28
C SER A 126 -17.45 -5.11 -7.90
N PHE A 127 -18.02 -5.79 -6.89
CA PHE A 127 -18.09 -5.23 -5.53
C PHE A 127 -16.73 -5.21 -4.84
N LYS A 128 -15.91 -6.26 -5.05
CA LYS A 128 -14.54 -6.31 -4.52
C LYS A 128 -13.65 -5.26 -5.19
N PHE A 129 -13.83 -5.05 -6.49
CA PHE A 129 -13.17 -3.97 -7.24
C PHE A 129 -13.45 -2.60 -6.62
N ILE A 130 -14.72 -2.27 -6.40
CA ILE A 130 -15.11 -1.00 -5.78
C ILE A 130 -14.54 -0.89 -4.35
N SER A 131 -14.62 -1.95 -3.54
CA SER A 131 -14.04 -1.97 -2.20
C SER A 131 -12.53 -1.74 -2.21
N GLY A 132 -11.81 -2.37 -3.13
CA GLY A 132 -10.36 -2.19 -3.29
C GLY A 132 -9.98 -0.76 -3.65
N ILE A 133 -10.75 -0.11 -4.54
CA ILE A 133 -10.52 1.29 -4.89
C ILE A 133 -10.80 2.23 -3.71
N LEU A 134 -11.86 1.99 -2.95
CA LEU A 134 -12.16 2.80 -1.76
C LEU A 134 -11.08 2.65 -0.70
N ALA A 135 -10.52 1.45 -0.52
CA ALA A 135 -9.39 1.22 0.37
C ALA A 135 -8.14 1.98 -0.10
N ALA A 136 -7.82 1.91 -1.40
CA ALA A 136 -6.70 2.65 -1.98
C ALA A 136 -6.86 4.17 -1.82
N LEU A 137 -8.07 4.70 -2.03
CA LEU A 137 -8.37 6.12 -1.81
C LEU A 137 -8.25 6.51 -0.33
N SER A 138 -8.71 5.65 0.57
CA SER A 138 -8.57 5.89 2.01
C SER A 138 -7.11 6.01 2.40
N ALA A 139 -6.23 5.11 1.91
CA ALA A 139 -4.80 5.19 2.16
C ALA A 139 -4.17 6.46 1.58
N MET A 140 -4.55 6.84 0.36
CA MET A 140 -4.07 8.06 -0.29
C MET A 140 -4.43 9.33 0.51
N ILE A 141 -5.65 9.40 1.03
CA ILE A 141 -6.09 10.52 1.87
C ILE A 141 -5.38 10.51 3.21
N SER A 142 -5.20 9.34 3.84
CA SER A 142 -4.54 9.22 5.14
C SER A 142 -3.06 9.62 5.09
N LEU A 143 -2.34 9.26 4.02
CA LEU A 143 -0.91 9.54 3.88
C LEU A 143 -0.61 10.90 3.23
N GLU A 144 -1.59 11.52 2.57
CA GLU A 144 -1.46 12.86 1.96
C GLU A 144 -0.32 12.99 0.94
N ILE A 145 0.01 11.90 0.24
CA ILE A 145 1.07 11.83 -0.78
C ILE A 145 0.56 11.42 -2.15
N PRO A 146 1.30 11.72 -3.23
CA PRO A 146 1.07 11.11 -4.54
C PRO A 146 1.11 9.59 -4.41
N GLN A 147 0.05 8.91 -4.83
CA GLN A 147 -0.07 7.46 -4.77
C GLN A 147 -0.32 6.87 -6.16
N ILE A 148 0.49 5.88 -6.53
CA ILE A 148 0.31 5.06 -7.72
C ILE A 148 -0.32 3.75 -7.28
N ASN A 149 -1.41 3.36 -7.92
CA ASN A 149 -2.08 2.10 -7.62
C ASN A 149 -1.68 1.04 -8.65
N ILE A 150 -1.24 -0.12 -8.18
CA ILE A 150 -0.74 -1.21 -9.04
C ILE A 150 -1.51 -2.49 -8.78
N MET A 151 -2.04 -3.09 -9.83
CA MET A 151 -2.64 -4.43 -9.77
C MET A 151 -1.55 -5.48 -9.93
N THR A 152 -1.29 -6.25 -8.88
CA THR A 152 -0.25 -7.28 -8.85
C THR A 152 -0.79 -8.65 -9.25
N LYS A 153 0.12 -9.58 -9.55
CA LYS A 153 -0.18 -10.99 -9.89
C LYS A 153 -1.12 -11.19 -11.08
N MET A 154 -1.12 -10.25 -12.02
CA MET A 154 -1.93 -10.31 -13.24
C MET A 154 -1.62 -11.57 -14.08
N ASP A 155 -0.42 -12.11 -13.98
CA ASP A 155 0.00 -13.37 -14.62
C ASP A 155 -0.83 -14.58 -14.15
N LEU A 156 -1.30 -14.59 -12.91
CA LEU A 156 -2.11 -15.68 -12.33
C LEU A 156 -3.57 -15.69 -12.82
N LEU A 157 -4.01 -14.64 -13.52
CA LEU A 157 -5.38 -14.54 -13.98
C LEU A 157 -5.64 -15.31 -15.28
N SER A 158 -6.78 -15.99 -15.33
CA SER A 158 -7.30 -16.56 -16.57
C SER A 158 -7.57 -15.47 -17.61
N LYS A 159 -7.53 -15.82 -18.90
CA LYS A 159 -7.87 -14.87 -19.99
C LYS A 159 -9.25 -14.24 -19.82
N LYS A 160 -10.21 -14.99 -19.24
CA LYS A 160 -11.56 -14.48 -18.95
C LYS A 160 -11.51 -13.44 -17.84
N ALA A 161 -10.81 -13.71 -16.75
CA ALA A 161 -10.68 -12.78 -15.62
C ALA A 161 -9.96 -11.49 -16.03
N LYS A 162 -8.89 -11.59 -16.85
CA LYS A 162 -8.21 -10.41 -17.42
C LYS A 162 -9.16 -9.51 -18.20
N LYS A 163 -9.99 -10.10 -19.07
CA LYS A 163 -11.02 -9.36 -19.81
C LYS A 163 -12.04 -8.69 -18.89
N GLU A 164 -12.44 -9.30 -17.78
CA GLU A 164 -13.35 -8.64 -16.85
C GLU A 164 -12.68 -7.44 -16.16
N ILE A 165 -11.42 -7.57 -15.76
CA ILE A 165 -10.66 -6.46 -15.16
C ILE A 165 -10.42 -5.32 -16.16
N GLU A 166 -10.06 -5.65 -17.41
CA GLU A 166 -9.89 -4.66 -18.48
C GLU A 166 -11.14 -3.81 -18.67
N LYS A 167 -12.34 -4.40 -18.50
CA LYS A 167 -13.57 -3.61 -18.54
C LYS A 167 -13.67 -2.61 -17.40
N TYR A 168 -13.20 -2.93 -16.19
CA TYR A 168 -13.20 -2.00 -15.05
C TYR A 168 -12.22 -0.84 -15.23
N LEU A 169 -11.16 -1.05 -15.99
CA LEU A 169 -10.19 -0.03 -16.34
C LEU A 169 -10.68 0.89 -17.46
N ASP A 170 -11.70 0.49 -18.22
CA ASP A 170 -12.29 1.31 -19.28
C ASP A 170 -13.13 2.46 -18.66
N PRO A 171 -12.80 3.75 -18.92
CA PRO A 171 -13.58 4.89 -18.48
C PRO A 171 -15.05 4.82 -18.89
N ASP A 172 -15.36 4.15 -20.00
CA ASP A 172 -16.70 4.06 -20.56
C ASP A 172 -17.57 3.02 -19.83
N MET A 173 -17.02 2.08 -19.06
CA MET A 173 -17.84 1.10 -18.34
C MET A 173 -18.71 1.75 -17.24
N TYR A 174 -18.38 2.94 -16.77
CA TYR A 174 -19.25 3.66 -15.82
C TYR A 174 -20.58 4.12 -16.44
N SER A 175 -20.61 4.34 -17.76
CA SER A 175 -21.88 4.54 -18.48
C SER A 175 -22.73 3.27 -18.43
N MET A 176 -22.10 2.09 -18.50
CA MET A 176 -22.78 0.80 -18.36
C MET A 176 -23.13 0.46 -16.91
N ILE A 177 -22.40 0.93 -15.89
CA ILE A 177 -22.81 0.81 -14.48
C ILE A 177 -24.02 1.72 -14.20
N GLU A 178 -24.06 2.93 -14.78
CA GLU A 178 -25.28 3.76 -14.77
C GLU A 178 -26.47 3.03 -15.42
N ASP A 179 -26.27 2.34 -16.54
CA ASP A 179 -27.33 1.51 -17.16
C ASP A 179 -27.65 0.25 -16.34
N SER A 180 -26.64 -0.36 -15.72
CA SER A 180 -26.77 -1.49 -14.80
C SER A 180 -27.31 -1.09 -13.44
N THR A 181 -27.51 0.20 -13.14
CA THR A 181 -28.29 0.60 -11.96
C THR A 181 -29.75 0.19 -12.07
N ASN A 182 -30.23 -0.20 -13.26
CA ASN A 182 -31.50 -0.93 -13.38
C ASN A 182 -31.42 -2.37 -12.82
N ILE A 183 -30.21 -2.94 -12.67
CA ILE A 183 -29.93 -4.26 -12.08
C ILE A 183 -29.68 -4.16 -10.57
N LEU A 184 -29.14 -3.04 -10.08
CA LEU A 184 -29.08 -2.71 -8.64
C LEU A 184 -30.46 -2.27 -8.14
N LYS A 185 -31.30 -3.27 -7.81
CA LYS A 185 -32.75 -3.24 -7.53
C LYS A 185 -33.31 -2.16 -6.57
N SER A 186 -32.50 -1.32 -5.93
CA SER A 186 -33.00 -0.31 -4.97
C SER A 186 -32.97 1.10 -5.55
N LYS A 187 -34.16 1.63 -5.89
CA LYS A 187 -34.35 3.05 -6.23
C LYS A 187 -33.87 4.01 -5.13
N MET A 188 -33.75 3.54 -3.88
CA MET A 188 -33.36 4.38 -2.75
C MET A 188 -31.88 4.78 -2.77
N PHE A 189 -30.98 3.91 -3.23
CA PHE A 189 -29.53 4.13 -3.16
C PHE A 189 -28.90 4.60 -4.48
N LYS A 190 -29.72 5.01 -5.46
CA LYS A 190 -29.24 5.42 -6.79
C LYS A 190 -28.30 6.63 -6.71
N LYS A 191 -28.61 7.63 -5.87
CA LYS A 191 -27.76 8.81 -5.67
C LYS A 191 -26.40 8.43 -5.08
N LEU A 192 -26.39 7.60 -4.04
CA LEU A 192 -25.17 7.11 -3.40
C LEU A 192 -24.29 6.34 -4.38
N THR A 193 -24.89 5.44 -5.15
CA THR A 193 -24.17 4.63 -6.15
C THR A 193 -23.49 5.54 -7.19
N LYS A 194 -24.20 6.57 -7.67
CA LYS A 194 -23.64 7.55 -8.61
C LYS A 194 -22.48 8.35 -8.02
N SER A 195 -22.59 8.78 -6.76
CA SER A 195 -21.50 9.48 -6.07
C SER A 195 -20.27 8.60 -5.88
N ILE A 196 -20.43 7.33 -5.50
CA ILE A 196 -19.33 6.37 -5.37
C ILE A 196 -18.65 6.15 -6.73
N CYS A 197 -19.43 5.99 -7.81
CA CYS A 197 -18.88 5.87 -9.16
C CYS A 197 -18.07 7.10 -9.57
N GLY A 198 -18.53 8.31 -9.22
CA GLY A 198 -17.80 9.55 -9.46
C GLY A 198 -16.45 9.60 -8.73
N LEU A 199 -16.40 9.17 -7.46
CA LEU A 199 -15.16 9.07 -6.69
C LEU A 199 -14.18 8.06 -7.29
N VAL A 200 -14.68 6.88 -7.65
CA VAL A 200 -13.86 5.81 -8.23
C VAL A 200 -13.18 6.28 -9.52
N ARG A 201 -13.84 7.10 -10.34
CA ARG A 201 -13.25 7.68 -11.55
C ARG A 201 -12.00 8.50 -11.26
N ILE A 202 -11.97 9.27 -10.16
CA ILE A 202 -10.81 10.10 -9.79
C ILE A 202 -9.61 9.20 -9.44
N VAL A 203 -9.86 8.11 -8.72
CA VAL A 203 -8.81 7.19 -8.28
C VAL A 203 -8.23 6.41 -9.46
N LEU A 204 -9.06 6.07 -10.45
CA LEU A 204 -8.64 5.32 -11.64
C LEU A 204 -7.64 6.08 -12.54
N PHE A 205 -7.66 7.42 -12.54
CA PHE A 205 -6.64 8.20 -13.25
C PHE A 205 -5.22 7.95 -12.72
N ASN A 206 -5.08 7.46 -11.49
CA ASN A 206 -3.78 7.14 -10.88
C ASN A 206 -3.29 5.70 -11.15
N TRP A 207 -3.98 4.93 -12.01
CA TRP A 207 -3.58 3.56 -12.40
C TRP A 207 -2.91 3.48 -13.77
N PHE A 208 -2.79 4.61 -14.50
CA PHE A 208 -2.25 4.68 -15.87
C PHE A 208 -0.85 5.29 -15.93
#